data_AF-A0AAW1YL11-F1
#
_entry.id   AF-A0AAW1YL11-F1
#
_cell.length_a   1.000
_cell.length_b   1.000
_cell.length_c   1.000
_cell.angle_alpha   90.00
_cell.angle_beta   90.00
_cell.angle_gamma   90.00
#
_symmetry.space_group_name_H-M   'P 1'
#
loop_
_entity.id
_entity.type
_entity.pdbx_description
1 polymer ?
#
loop_
_entity_poly.entity_id
_entity_poly.type
_entity_poly.pdbx_seq_one_letter_code
_entity_poly.pdbx_strand_id
1 'polypeptide(L)'
;MRSSTSATKPKKQLHIALFPWLAFEATTDVPYAVIPYLKIAYDGLEQGISEFLPAHTPDWTIHDFAPYWLPPIATKLGISTAHFSIFNSSSLLFLWVNISGSNV
;
A
#
# COMPACT_ATOMS: atom_id res chain seq x y z
N MET A 1 36.06 49.58 27.28
CA MET A 1 34.76 49.70 27.97
C MET A 1 33.67 49.33 26.96
N ARG A 2 32.98 48.20 27.21
CA ARG A 2 31.87 47.54 26.47
C ARG A 2 32.02 47.25 24.96
N SER A 3 32.37 45.99 24.67
CA SER A 3 32.02 45.30 23.43
C SER A 3 30.53 44.92 23.45
N SER A 4 29.80 45.29 22.40
CA SER A 4 28.37 45.00 22.24
C SER A 4 28.18 43.60 21.66
N THR A 5 27.92 42.60 22.50
CA THR A 5 27.48 41.28 22.05
C THR A 5 25.98 41.29 21.75
N SER A 6 25.63 41.46 20.48
CA SER A 6 24.27 41.17 20.00
C SER A 6 24.07 39.66 19.94
N ALA A 7 23.57 39.08 21.03
CA ALA A 7 23.12 37.69 21.05
C ALA A 7 21.84 37.54 20.21
N THR A 8 21.98 37.08 18.97
CA THR A 8 20.86 36.63 18.14
C THR A 8 20.22 35.41 18.79
N LYS A 9 18.98 35.57 19.28
CA LYS A 9 18.15 34.47 19.80
C LYS A 9 18.07 33.35 18.74
N PRO A 10 18.26 32.07 19.11
CA PRO A 10 18.07 30.99 18.16
C PRO A 10 16.61 30.99 17.72
N LYS A 11 16.38 31.15 16.41
CA LYS A 11 15.11 30.83 15.77
C LYS A 11 14.76 29.41 16.22
N LYS A 12 13.62 29.24 16.90
CA LYS A 12 12.96 27.93 17.01
C LYS A 12 12.68 27.50 15.57
N GLN A 13 13.65 26.80 14.97
CA GLN A 13 13.43 26.00 13.80
C GLN A 13 12.36 25.01 14.24
N LEU A 14 11.14 25.22 13.75
CA LEU A 14 10.07 24.27 13.98
C LEU A 14 10.65 22.92 13.55
N HIS A 15 10.84 22.03 14.52
CA HIS A 15 11.08 20.63 14.28
C HIS A 15 9.81 20.06 13.64
N ILE A 16 9.58 20.41 12.38
CA ILE A 16 8.78 19.62 11.47
C ILE A 16 9.70 18.47 11.08
N ALA A 17 10.05 17.64 12.07
CA ALA A 17 10.22 16.23 11.82
C ALA A 17 8.78 15.72 11.64
N LEU A 18 8.19 16.04 10.48
CA LEU A 18 7.04 15.32 9.98
C LEU A 18 7.46 13.86 10.05
N PHE A 19 6.75 13.07 10.85
CA PHE A 19 7.09 11.70 11.22
C PHE A 19 7.79 10.96 10.06
N PRO A 20 8.94 10.28 10.26
CA PRO A 20 9.69 9.65 9.15
C PRO A 20 8.81 8.76 8.24
N TRP A 21 7.72 8.23 8.79
CA TRP A 21 6.71 7.43 8.09
C TRP A 21 5.83 8.22 7.09
N LEU A 22 5.75 9.54 7.20
CA LEU A 22 5.07 10.44 6.26
C LEU A 22 5.99 10.90 5.11
N ALA A 23 7.26 10.49 5.10
CA ALA A 23 8.21 10.85 4.05
C ALA A 23 8.16 9.94 2.83
N PHE A 24 7.27 8.93 2.82
CA PHE A 24 7.11 7.99 1.72
C PHE A 24 5.83 8.32 0.94
N GLU A 25 5.99 8.81 -0.28
CA GLU A 25 4.87 9.12 -1.17
C GLU A 25 4.55 7.90 -2.06
N ALA A 26 5.59 7.24 -2.55
CA ALA A 26 5.47 6.06 -3.40
C ALA A 26 6.08 4.82 -2.75
N THR A 27 5.65 3.64 -3.22
CA THR A 27 6.23 2.34 -2.81
C THR A 27 7.74 2.27 -3.08
N THR A 28 8.24 3.00 -4.09
CA THR A 28 9.67 3.12 -4.42
C THR A 28 10.46 3.84 -3.33
N ASP A 29 9.83 4.71 -2.55
CA ASP A 29 10.50 5.45 -1.48
C ASP A 29 10.64 4.61 -0.20
N VAL A 30 9.89 3.51 -0.10
CA VAL A 30 9.85 2.65 1.09
C VAL A 30 11.11 1.77 1.15
N PRO A 31 11.91 1.84 2.24
CA PRO A 31 13.06 0.96 2.41
C PRO A 31 12.64 -0.52 2.41
N TYR A 32 13.45 -1.39 1.81
CA TYR A 32 13.13 -2.83 1.69
C TYR A 32 12.78 -3.51 3.01
N ALA A 33 13.44 -3.12 4.11
CA ALA A 33 13.17 -3.65 5.45
C ALA A 33 11.76 -3.31 5.97
N VAL A 34 11.12 -2.27 5.41
CA VAL A 34 9.81 -1.77 5.81
C VAL A 34 8.68 -2.32 4.94
N ILE A 35 8.99 -2.78 3.72
CA ILE A 35 8.00 -3.35 2.78
C ILE A 35 7.10 -4.42 3.41
N PRO A 36 7.58 -5.34 4.29
CA PRO A 36 6.69 -6.31 4.95
C PRO A 36 5.58 -5.66 5.77
N TYR A 37 5.86 -4.55 6.44
CA TYR A 37 4.86 -3.82 7.23
C TYR A 37 3.84 -3.10 6.34
N LEU A 38 4.26 -2.61 5.16
CA LEU A 38 3.33 -2.06 4.17
C LEU A 38 2.33 -3.12 3.70
N LYS A 39 2.80 -4.36 3.46
CA LYS A 39 1.91 -5.49 3.11
C LYS A 39 0.92 -5.79 4.23
N ILE A 40 1.39 -5.88 5.48
CA ILE A 40 0.53 -6.12 6.65
C ILE A 40 -0.54 -5.02 6.79
N ALA A 41 -0.15 -3.76 6.63
CA ALA A 41 -1.09 -2.64 6.71
C ALA A 41 -2.13 -2.70 5.59
N TYR A 42 -1.72 -3.11 4.39
CA TYR A 42 -2.61 -3.31 3.24
C TYR A 42 -3.58 -4.48 3.46
N ASP A 43 -3.11 -5.60 4.01
CA ASP A 43 -3.96 -6.74 4.38
C ASP A 43 -5.00 -6.35 5.45
N GLY A 44 -4.64 -5.43 6.36
CA GLY A 44 -5.57 -4.85 7.33
C GLY A 44 -6.78 -4.12 6.73
N LEU A 45 -6.75 -3.77 5.44
CA LEU A 45 -7.90 -3.16 4.74
C LEU A 45 -9.03 -4.16 4.47
N GLU A 46 -8.77 -5.47 4.55
CA GLU A 46 -9.74 -6.53 4.23
C GLU A 46 -11.06 -6.35 4.97
N GLN A 47 -11.01 -6.10 6.29
CA GLN A 47 -12.21 -5.94 7.09
C GLN A 47 -13.01 -4.70 6.68
N GLY A 48 -12.35 -3.56 6.50
CA GLY A 48 -13.01 -2.31 6.12
C GLY A 48 -13.69 -2.43 4.75
N ILE A 49 -13.05 -3.10 3.79
CA ILE A 49 -13.64 -3.35 2.47
C ILE A 49 -14.80 -4.35 2.53
N SER A 50 -14.68 -5.38 3.38
CA SER A 50 -15.77 -6.36 3.59
C SER A 50 -17.04 -5.70 4.11
N GLU A 51 -16.92 -4.65 4.93
CA GLU A 51 -18.05 -3.87 5.43
C GLU A 51 -18.53 -2.82 4.42
N PHE A 52 -17.62 -2.23 3.65
CA PHE A 52 -17.93 -1.18 2.67
C PHE A 52 -18.70 -1.68 1.44
N LEU A 53 -18.29 -2.82 0.88
CA LEU A 53 -18.89 -3.40 -0.33
C LEU A 53 -20.40 -3.66 -0.22
N PRO A 54 -20.92 -4.32 0.84
CA PRO A 54 -22.36 -4.53 0.98
C PRO A 54 -23.12 -3.23 1.29
N ALA A 55 -22.46 -2.23 1.87
CA ALA A 55 -23.09 -0.94 2.16
C ALA A 55 -23.34 -0.08 0.91
N HIS A 56 -22.46 -0.18 -0.10
CA HIS A 56 -22.52 0.64 -1.32
C HIS A 56 -22.93 -0.15 -2.57
N THR A 57 -22.88 -1.48 -2.53
CA THR A 57 -23.28 -2.41 -3.59
C THR A 57 -22.81 -1.99 -5.00
N PRO A 58 -21.49 -1.93 -5.25
CA PRO A 58 -20.98 -1.61 -6.58
C PRO A 58 -21.28 -2.75 -7.57
N ASP A 59 -21.56 -2.41 -8.83
CA ASP A 59 -21.78 -3.42 -9.90
C ASP A 59 -20.51 -4.19 -10.25
N TRP A 60 -19.36 -3.55 -10.13
CA TRP A 60 -18.06 -4.08 -10.51
C TRP A 60 -16.95 -3.57 -9.60
N THR A 61 -15.94 -4.41 -9.40
CA THR A 61 -14.71 -4.05 -8.71
C THR A 61 -13.52 -4.29 -9.64
N ILE A 62 -12.59 -3.35 -9.68
CA ILE A 62 -11.32 -3.51 -10.38
C ILE A 62 -10.23 -3.56 -9.32
N HIS A 63 -9.36 -4.55 -9.39
CA HIS A 63 -8.26 -4.69 -8.44
C HIS A 63 -6.99 -5.16 -9.12
N ASP A 64 -5.85 -4.86 -8.52
CA ASP A 64 -4.57 -5.34 -9.00
C ASP A 64 -4.16 -6.70 -8.38
N PHE A 65 -2.86 -6.99 -8.35
CA PHE A 65 -2.31 -8.24 -7.82
C PHE A 65 -2.17 -8.28 -6.30
N ALA A 66 -2.30 -7.14 -5.60
CA ALA A 66 -2.04 -7.07 -4.15
C ALA A 66 -3.17 -7.66 -3.27
N PRO A 67 -4.47 -7.36 -3.51
CA PRO A 67 -5.54 -7.80 -2.62
C PRO A 67 -6.02 -9.23 -2.96
N TYR A 68 -5.29 -10.24 -2.52
CA TYR A 68 -5.70 -11.64 -2.71
C TYR A 68 -7.02 -11.99 -1.96
N TRP A 69 -7.37 -11.22 -0.93
CA TRP A 69 -8.59 -11.38 -0.12
C TRP A 69 -9.85 -10.82 -0.79
N LEU A 70 -9.73 -9.88 -1.73
CA LEU A 70 -10.88 -9.20 -2.34
C LEU A 70 -11.72 -10.10 -3.27
N PRO A 71 -11.15 -10.91 -4.18
CA PRO A 71 -11.95 -11.76 -5.07
C PRO A 71 -12.88 -12.73 -4.32
N PRO A 72 -12.44 -13.44 -3.26
CA PRO A 72 -13.31 -14.26 -2.43
C PRO A 72 -14.49 -13.49 -1.80
N ILE A 73 -14.26 -12.25 -1.34
CA ILE A 73 -15.31 -11.42 -0.72
C ILE A 73 -16.33 -10.97 -1.78
N ALA A 74 -15.85 -10.41 -2.89
CA ALA A 74 -16.72 -9.96 -3.97
C ALA A 74 -17.56 -11.10 -4.56
N THR A 75 -16.97 -12.29 -4.71
CA THR A 75 -17.68 -13.50 -5.16
C THR A 75 -18.82 -13.88 -4.22
N LYS A 76 -18.60 -13.82 -2.89
CA LYS A 76 -19.65 -14.10 -1.89
C LYS A 76 -20.80 -13.10 -1.95
N LEU A 77 -20.50 -11.86 -2.33
CA LEU A 77 -21.49 -10.78 -2.49
C LEU A 77 -22.15 -10.77 -3.88
N GLY A 78 -21.73 -11.64 -4.81
CA GLY A 78 -22.23 -11.68 -6.17
C GLY A 78 -21.78 -10.50 -7.04
N ILE A 79 -20.68 -9.82 -6.65
CA ILE A 79 -20.14 -8.65 -7.35
C ILE A 79 -19.15 -9.10 -8.43
N SER A 80 -19.24 -8.51 -9.62
CA SER A 80 -18.29 -8.80 -10.71
C SER A 80 -16.90 -8.24 -10.40
N THR A 81 -15.84 -9.00 -10.66
CA THR A 81 -14.45 -8.59 -10.39
C THR A 81 -13.61 -8.60 -11.67
N ALA A 82 -12.85 -7.54 -11.90
CA ALA A 82 -11.86 -7.44 -12.97
C ALA A 82 -10.45 -7.34 -12.38
N HIS A 83 -9.57 -8.28 -12.75
CA HIS A 83 -8.17 -8.26 -12.36
C HIS A 83 -7.34 -7.43 -13.35
N PHE A 84 -6.74 -6.36 -12.85
CA PHE A 84 -5.85 -5.47 -13.58
C PHE A 84 -4.39 -5.85 -13.32
N SER A 85 -3.70 -6.32 -14.35
CA SER A 85 -2.27 -6.65 -14.27
C SER A 85 -1.42 -5.54 -14.88
N ILE A 86 -0.43 -5.07 -14.11
CA ILE A 86 0.65 -4.21 -14.63
C ILE A 86 1.71 -5.01 -15.41
N PHE A 87 1.72 -6.34 -15.26
CA PHE A 87 2.62 -7.24 -15.97
C PHE A 87 1.98 -7.72 -17.29
N ASN A 88 2.81 -7.92 -18.32
CA ASN A 88 2.34 -8.50 -19.57
C ASN A 88 1.95 -9.98 -19.40
N SER A 89 1.14 -10.51 -20.34
CA SER A 89 0.62 -11.87 -20.27
C SER A 89 1.70 -12.96 -20.26
N SER A 90 2.84 -12.73 -20.92
CA SER A 90 3.95 -13.68 -20.93
C SER A 90 4.61 -13.80 -19.56
N SER A 91 4.84 -12.67 -18.89
CA SER A 91 5.39 -12.62 -17.53
C SER A 91 4.46 -13.30 -16.51
N LEU A 92 3.14 -13.08 -16.63
CA LEU A 92 2.15 -13.76 -15.80
C LEU A 92 2.18 -15.28 -16.03
N LEU A 93 2.17 -15.73 -17.30
CA LEU A 93 2.18 -17.15 -17.62
C LEU A 93 3.45 -17.84 -17.09
N PHE A 94 4.61 -17.20 -17.26
CA PHE A 94 5.86 -17.73 -16.74
C PHE A 94 5.81 -17.92 -15.22
N LEU A 95 5.37 -16.91 -14.46
CA LEU A 95 5.26 -17.01 -13.00
C LEU A 95 4.23 -18.07 -12.58
N TRP A 96 3.09 -18.12 -13.25
CA TRP A 96 1.99 -19.04 -12.92
C TRP A 96 2.35 -20.50 -13.18
N VAL A 97 3.04 -20.80 -14.28
CA VAL A 97 3.54 -22.15 -14.59
C VAL A 97 4.61 -22.60 -13.58
N ASN A 98 5.49 -21.71 -13.13
CA ASN A 98 6.52 -22.09 -12.15
C ASN A 98 5.95 -22.32 -10.74
N ILE A 99 4.89 -21.59 -10.35
CA ILE A 99 4.19 -21.79 -9.08
C ILE A 99 3.38 -23.09 -9.10
N SER A 100 2.67 -23.38 -10.19
CA SER A 100 1.86 -24.61 -10.36
C SER A 100 2.71 -25.86 -10.67
N GLY A 101 3.91 -25.68 -11.21
CA GLY A 101 4.88 -26.73 -11.51
C GLY A 101 5.78 -27.13 -10.34
N SER A 102 5.74 -26.40 -9.21
CA SER A 102 6.44 -26.78 -7.98
C SER A 102 5.57 -27.73 -7.13
N ASN A 103 5.23 -28.90 -7.70
CA ASN A 103 4.79 -30.06 -6.95
C ASN A 103 5.96 -31.06 -6.88
N VAL A 104 6.92 -30.75 -6.02
CA VAL A 104 7.88 -31.71 -5.47
C VAL A 104 7.85 -31.59 -3.96
#